data_AF-A0A7K4H8M7-F1
#
_entry.id   AF-A0A7K4H8M7-F1
#
_cell.length_a   1.000
_cell.length_b   1.000
_cell.length_c   1.000
_cell.angle_alpha   90.00
_cell.angle_beta   90.00
_cell.angle_gamma   90.00
#
_symmetry.space_group_name_H-M   'P 1'
#
loop_
_entity.id
_entity.type
_entity.pdbx_description
1 polymer ?
#
loop_
_entity_poly.entity_id
_entity_poly.type
_entity_poly.pdbx_seq_one_letter_code
_entity_poly.pdbx_strand_id
1 'polypeptide(L)'
;MVLQKNKEIFLFFLLIGVILGIIAVVFLYAFNWSIIITSYQTHEGALGVILIIGIRIFIVSLMAIYTFYSWFKQEKQYFSDMPFLFGSFFLLLIFGKALDLFIDFSYLQLDEELLLPVIKVRYFIAIFDLLPMIFLSIYMILISLSVKERFNNLSNEKYLNKIRIQILIIIVVVEILIGIFVLNVQIAPIIYPIIIVPSLISIIWLFYFSWRNQRLSQVNTFILMIGFGLYLLSQISRPLVQILIGDSPSYVITAESIDIIISVFIFIGFYKKSKYFSTK
;
A
#
# COMPACT_ATOMS: atom_id res chain seq x y z
N MET A 1 -0.78 23.41 5.98
CA MET A 1 -0.19 24.39 5.03
C MET A 1 -1.18 24.53 3.88
N VAL A 2 -1.68 25.73 3.56
CA VAL A 2 -2.76 25.93 2.57
C VAL A 2 -2.14 26.12 1.18
N LEU A 3 -2.30 25.14 0.29
CA LEU A 3 -1.68 25.04 -1.05
C LEU A 3 -2.71 25.37 -2.16
N GLN A 4 -3.11 26.63 -2.38
CA GLN A 4 -4.00 26.95 -3.51
C GLN A 4 -3.22 27.20 -4.82
N LYS A 5 -2.08 27.90 -4.75
CA LYS A 5 -1.17 28.12 -5.90
C LYS A 5 -0.26 26.93 -6.24
N ASN A 6 -0.25 25.91 -5.37
CA ASN A 6 0.63 24.73 -5.47
C ASN A 6 -0.10 23.49 -6.00
N LYS A 7 -1.40 23.60 -6.37
CA LYS A 7 -2.18 22.47 -6.90
C LYS A 7 -1.63 21.99 -8.24
N GLU A 8 -1.37 22.92 -9.16
CA GLU A 8 -0.84 22.63 -10.49
C GLU A 8 0.58 22.06 -10.41
N ILE A 9 1.43 22.65 -9.58
CA ILE A 9 2.80 22.17 -9.34
C ILE A 9 2.78 20.75 -8.76
N PHE A 10 1.88 20.46 -7.81
CA PHE A 10 1.76 19.12 -7.26
C PHE A 10 1.24 18.11 -8.30
N LEU A 11 0.17 18.44 -9.01
CA LEU A 11 -0.38 17.58 -10.06
C LEU A 11 0.68 17.32 -11.13
N PHE A 12 1.51 18.31 -11.46
CA PHE A 12 2.66 18.17 -12.33
C PHE A 12 3.69 17.18 -11.77
N PHE A 13 4.11 17.30 -10.49
CA PHE A 13 5.03 16.33 -9.88
C PHE A 13 4.45 14.91 -9.77
N LEU A 14 3.16 14.79 -9.41
CA LEU A 14 2.46 13.51 -9.36
C LEU A 14 2.41 12.87 -10.75
N LEU A 15 2.01 13.63 -11.78
CA LEU A 15 1.98 13.15 -13.16
C LEU A 15 3.37 12.77 -13.65
N ILE A 16 4.40 13.57 -13.39
CA ILE A 16 5.78 13.22 -13.71
C ILE A 16 6.18 11.92 -13.03
N GLY A 17 5.90 11.78 -11.72
CA GLY A 17 6.20 10.55 -10.98
C GLY A 17 5.50 9.32 -11.58
N VAL A 18 4.22 9.46 -11.94
CA VAL A 18 3.45 8.38 -12.59
C VAL A 18 4.01 8.05 -13.97
N ILE A 19 4.31 9.06 -14.80
CA ILE A 19 4.87 8.87 -16.14
C ILE A 19 6.25 8.20 -16.05
N LEU A 20 7.13 8.68 -15.16
CA LEU A 20 8.43 8.06 -14.92
C LEU A 20 8.30 6.63 -14.41
N GLY A 21 7.34 6.36 -13.52
CA GLY A 21 7.05 5.01 -13.05
C GLY A 21 6.58 4.08 -14.18
N ILE A 22 5.67 4.55 -15.04
CA ILE A 22 5.20 3.81 -16.21
C ILE A 22 6.37 3.53 -17.15
N ILE A 23 7.17 4.56 -17.46
CA ILE A 23 8.37 4.43 -18.30
C ILE A 23 9.33 3.39 -17.72
N ALA A 24 9.60 3.43 -16.41
CA ALA A 24 10.48 2.49 -15.74
C ALA A 24 9.96 1.04 -15.82
N VAL A 25 8.66 0.82 -15.59
CA VAL A 25 8.03 -0.51 -15.74
C VAL A 25 8.09 -0.96 -17.20
N VAL A 26 7.74 -0.10 -18.17
CA VAL A 26 7.79 -0.45 -19.59
C VAL A 26 9.20 -0.82 -20.03
N PHE A 27 10.22 -0.06 -19.61
CA PHE A 27 11.61 -0.41 -19.89
C PHE A 27 12.02 -1.73 -19.25
N LEU A 28 11.65 -1.97 -17.99
CA LEU A 28 11.93 -3.23 -17.30
C LEU A 28 11.38 -4.44 -18.09
N TYR A 29 10.15 -4.34 -18.57
CA TYR A 29 9.52 -5.36 -19.40
C TYR A 29 10.15 -5.48 -20.79
N ALA A 30 10.47 -4.35 -21.44
CA ALA A 30 11.05 -4.33 -22.78
C ALA A 30 12.46 -4.95 -22.81
N PHE A 31 13.30 -4.65 -21.82
CA PHE A 31 14.65 -5.22 -21.73
C PHE A 31 14.64 -6.73 -21.47
N ASN A 32 13.62 -7.24 -20.78
CA ASN A 32 13.51 -8.66 -20.41
C ASN A 32 12.42 -9.39 -21.21
N TRP A 33 12.04 -8.87 -22.38
CA TRP A 33 10.90 -9.36 -23.13
C TRP A 33 11.02 -10.83 -23.56
N SER A 34 12.23 -11.26 -23.94
CA SER A 34 12.53 -12.65 -24.32
C SER A 34 12.26 -13.64 -23.18
N ILE A 35 12.65 -13.27 -21.96
CA ILE A 35 12.43 -14.06 -20.74
C ILE A 35 10.94 -14.18 -20.46
N ILE A 36 10.22 -13.05 -20.53
CA ILE A 36 8.77 -13.01 -20.27
C ILE A 36 8.00 -13.90 -21.26
N ILE A 37 8.31 -13.81 -22.56
CA ILE A 37 7.69 -14.67 -23.57
C ILE A 37 8.00 -16.15 -23.31
N THR A 38 9.26 -16.47 -23.00
CA THR A 38 9.68 -17.85 -22.75
C THR A 38 8.95 -18.43 -21.53
N SER A 39 8.87 -17.67 -20.43
CA SER A 39 8.12 -18.07 -19.24
C SER A 39 6.64 -18.25 -19.53
N TYR A 40 6.04 -17.33 -20.31
CA TYR A 40 4.64 -17.43 -20.73
C TYR A 40 4.35 -18.70 -21.53
N GLN A 41 5.27 -19.12 -22.41
CA GLN A 41 5.11 -20.32 -23.23
C GLN A 41 5.36 -21.63 -22.47
N THR A 42 6.21 -21.59 -21.43
CA THR A 42 6.67 -22.79 -20.71
C THR A 42 5.85 -23.11 -19.46
N HIS A 43 5.22 -22.10 -18.84
CA HIS A 43 4.50 -22.29 -17.57
C HIS A 43 3.00 -22.43 -17.80
N GLU A 44 2.48 -23.61 -17.46
CA GLU A 44 1.03 -23.84 -17.43
C GLU A 44 0.35 -22.83 -16.49
N GLY A 45 -0.79 -22.26 -16.89
CA GLY A 45 -1.52 -21.28 -16.08
C GLY A 45 -0.97 -19.85 -16.09
N ALA A 46 0.12 -19.57 -16.81
CA ALA A 46 0.69 -18.21 -16.96
C ALA A 46 -0.35 -17.16 -17.44
N LEU A 47 -1.21 -17.54 -18.40
CA LEU A 47 -2.31 -16.68 -18.86
C LEU A 47 -3.26 -16.31 -17.71
N GLY A 48 -3.60 -17.26 -16.83
CA GLY A 48 -4.48 -17.03 -15.69
C GLY A 48 -3.88 -16.03 -14.70
N VAL A 49 -2.56 -16.12 -14.44
CA VAL A 49 -1.81 -15.18 -13.60
C VAL A 49 -1.80 -13.77 -14.21
N ILE A 50 -1.53 -13.64 -15.52
CA ILE A 50 -1.61 -12.34 -16.22
C ILE A 50 -3.01 -11.74 -16.10
N LEU A 51 -4.04 -12.53 -16.36
CA LEU A 51 -5.42 -12.05 -16.35
C LEU A 51 -5.82 -11.57 -14.96
N ILE A 52 -5.58 -12.35 -13.91
CA ILE A 52 -6.01 -11.97 -12.56
C ILE A 52 -5.23 -10.77 -12.02
N ILE A 53 -3.91 -10.70 -12.22
CA ILE A 53 -3.11 -9.55 -11.80
C ILE A 53 -3.47 -8.32 -12.65
N GLY A 54 -3.68 -8.49 -13.96
CA GLY A 54 -4.13 -7.44 -14.86
C GLY A 54 -5.51 -6.88 -14.46
N ILE A 55 -6.46 -7.74 -14.12
CA ILE A 55 -7.77 -7.34 -13.57
C ILE A 55 -7.58 -6.57 -12.26
N ARG A 56 -6.71 -7.03 -11.35
CA ARG A 56 -6.42 -6.32 -10.11
C ARG A 56 -5.84 -4.93 -10.37
N ILE A 57 -4.83 -4.82 -11.23
CA ILE A 57 -4.24 -3.55 -11.63
C ILE A 57 -5.31 -2.62 -12.18
N PHE A 58 -6.18 -3.10 -13.06
CA PHE A 58 -7.27 -2.32 -13.64
C PHE A 58 -8.26 -1.82 -12.57
N ILE A 59 -8.75 -2.70 -11.69
CA ILE A 59 -9.67 -2.35 -10.61
C ILE A 59 -9.04 -1.31 -9.67
N VAL A 60 -7.80 -1.54 -9.23
CA VAL A 60 -7.08 -0.61 -8.34
C VAL A 60 -6.80 0.72 -9.03
N SER A 61 -6.54 0.72 -10.35
CA SER A 61 -6.40 1.95 -11.15
C SER A 61 -7.66 2.80 -11.14
N LEU A 62 -8.84 2.17 -11.31
CA LEU A 62 -10.12 2.88 -11.21
C LEU A 62 -10.32 3.48 -9.81
N MET A 63 -9.95 2.75 -8.76
CA MET A 63 -10.02 3.23 -7.37
C MET A 63 -9.07 4.42 -7.13
N ALA A 64 -7.84 4.36 -7.65
CA ALA A 64 -6.86 5.44 -7.57
C ALA A 64 -7.36 6.70 -8.30
N ILE A 65 -7.88 6.55 -9.52
CA ILE A 65 -8.44 7.67 -10.30
C ILE A 65 -9.61 8.30 -9.55
N TYR A 66 -10.53 7.48 -9.02
CA TYR A 66 -11.68 7.98 -8.27
C TYR A 66 -11.28 8.75 -7.00
N THR A 67 -10.35 8.21 -6.22
CA THR A 67 -9.88 8.81 -4.96
C THR A 67 -9.16 10.14 -5.21
N PHE A 68 -8.26 10.20 -6.20
CA PHE A 68 -7.63 11.46 -6.59
C PHE A 68 -8.64 12.45 -7.18
N TYR A 69 -9.58 12.01 -8.00
CA TYR A 69 -10.65 12.88 -8.50
C TYR A 69 -11.47 13.51 -7.36
N SER A 70 -11.82 12.71 -6.35
CA SER A 70 -12.50 13.18 -5.14
C SER A 70 -11.65 14.21 -4.39
N TRP A 71 -10.34 13.99 -4.27
CA TRP A 71 -9.40 14.95 -3.68
C TRP A 71 -9.33 16.26 -4.48
N PHE A 72 -9.24 16.18 -5.81
CA PHE A 72 -9.16 17.36 -6.68
C PHE A 72 -10.41 18.24 -6.60
N LYS A 73 -11.58 17.65 -6.33
CA LYS A 73 -12.84 18.37 -6.14
C LYS A 73 -12.96 19.12 -4.81
N GLN A 74 -12.06 18.91 -3.86
CA GLN A 74 -12.14 19.59 -2.57
C GLN A 74 -11.73 21.07 -2.68
N GLU A 75 -12.47 21.95 -1.98
CA GLU A 75 -12.18 23.40 -1.93
C GLU A 75 -10.76 23.66 -1.41
N LYS A 76 -10.44 23.02 -0.27
CA LYS A 76 -9.11 23.01 0.35
C LYS A 76 -8.55 21.60 0.27
N GLN A 77 -7.29 21.49 -0.13
CA GLN A 77 -6.60 20.24 -0.32
C GLN A 77 -5.39 20.17 0.60
N TYR A 78 -5.27 19.06 1.31
CA TYR A 78 -4.16 18.72 2.17
C TYR A 78 -3.69 17.30 1.85
N PHE A 79 -2.38 17.06 1.97
CA PHE A 79 -1.81 15.71 1.80
C PHE A 79 -2.19 14.75 2.94
N SER A 80 -2.83 15.26 4.00
CA SER A 80 -3.42 14.45 5.06
C SER A 80 -4.87 14.07 4.80
N ASP A 81 -5.48 14.55 3.71
CA ASP A 81 -6.89 14.25 3.42
C ASP A 81 -7.05 12.79 3.00
N MET A 82 -8.11 12.15 3.49
CA MET A 82 -8.35 10.73 3.22
C MET A 82 -8.36 10.37 1.73
N PRO A 83 -8.98 11.17 0.82
CA PRO A 83 -8.91 10.88 -0.61
C PRO A 83 -7.48 10.85 -1.17
N PHE A 84 -6.60 11.73 -0.68
CA PHE A 84 -5.20 11.74 -1.10
C PHE A 84 -4.42 10.51 -0.59
N LEU A 85 -4.61 10.17 0.69
CA LEU A 85 -3.92 9.06 1.32
C LEU A 85 -4.30 7.73 0.64
N PHE A 86 -5.59 7.51 0.41
CA PHE A 86 -6.08 6.33 -0.30
C PHE A 86 -5.70 6.32 -1.79
N GLY A 87 -5.70 7.48 -2.45
CA GLY A 87 -5.25 7.57 -3.84
C GLY A 87 -3.77 7.22 -3.99
N SER A 88 -2.93 7.69 -3.08
CA SER A 88 -1.49 7.37 -3.05
C SER A 88 -1.26 5.88 -2.78
N PHE A 89 -2.00 5.29 -1.84
CA PHE A 89 -1.98 3.85 -1.56
C PHE A 89 -2.34 3.04 -2.82
N PHE A 90 -3.51 3.28 -3.42
CA PHE A 90 -3.89 2.54 -4.63
C PHE A 90 -2.92 2.77 -5.80
N LEU A 91 -2.37 3.98 -5.95
CA LEU A 91 -1.41 4.28 -7.01
C LEU A 91 -0.11 3.49 -6.86
N LEU A 92 0.47 3.44 -5.67
CA LEU A 92 1.70 2.68 -5.42
C LEU A 92 1.46 1.17 -5.53
N LEU A 93 0.28 0.70 -5.12
CA LEU A 93 -0.12 -0.69 -5.27
C LEU A 93 -0.16 -1.14 -6.73
N ILE A 94 -0.52 -0.26 -7.69
CA ILE A 94 -0.49 -0.57 -9.13
C ILE A 94 0.94 -0.91 -9.57
N PHE A 95 1.91 -0.06 -9.22
CA PHE A 95 3.32 -0.30 -9.55
C PHE A 95 3.87 -1.53 -8.84
N GLY A 96 3.48 -1.75 -7.57
CA GLY A 96 3.80 -2.96 -6.84
C GLY A 96 3.30 -4.21 -7.56
N LYS A 97 2.07 -4.20 -8.08
CA LYS A 97 1.50 -5.35 -8.80
C LYS A 97 2.07 -5.56 -10.19
N ALA A 98 2.47 -4.49 -10.87
CA ALA A 98 3.22 -4.62 -12.12
C ALA A 98 4.59 -5.29 -11.87
N LEU A 99 5.27 -4.96 -10.77
CA LEU A 99 6.50 -5.66 -10.40
C LEU A 99 6.26 -7.09 -9.92
N ASP A 100 5.17 -7.37 -9.19
CA ASP A 100 4.81 -8.73 -8.79
C ASP A 100 4.66 -9.62 -10.05
N LEU A 101 3.93 -9.14 -11.06
CA LEU A 101 3.79 -9.85 -12.34
C LEU A 101 5.13 -10.10 -13.03
N PHE A 102 6.02 -9.11 -13.03
CA PHE A 102 7.37 -9.27 -13.57
C PHE A 102 8.17 -10.34 -12.82
N ILE A 103 8.11 -10.31 -11.48
CA ILE A 103 8.81 -11.26 -10.61
C ILE A 103 8.27 -12.67 -10.87
N ASP A 104 6.95 -12.87 -10.94
CA ASP A 104 6.33 -14.17 -11.20
C ASP A 104 6.82 -14.79 -12.53
N PHE A 105 6.99 -13.98 -13.58
CA PHE A 105 7.54 -14.45 -14.86
C PHE A 105 9.04 -14.68 -14.85
N SER A 106 9.76 -13.93 -14.03
CA SER A 106 11.22 -13.95 -14.04
C SER A 106 11.81 -14.94 -13.04
N TYR A 107 11.02 -15.38 -12.05
CA TYR A 107 11.48 -16.19 -10.92
C TYR A 107 12.24 -17.46 -11.32
N LEU A 108 11.80 -18.14 -12.39
CA LEU A 108 12.38 -19.41 -12.84
C LEU A 108 13.40 -19.26 -13.97
N GLN A 109 13.59 -18.05 -14.51
CA GLN A 109 14.43 -17.81 -15.69
C GLN A 109 15.57 -16.83 -15.47
N LEU A 110 15.43 -15.90 -14.52
CA LEU A 110 16.50 -14.95 -14.17
C LEU A 110 17.38 -15.50 -13.05
N ASP A 111 18.66 -15.18 -13.16
CA ASP A 111 19.61 -15.39 -12.06
C ASP A 111 19.19 -14.63 -10.81
N GLU A 112 19.41 -15.23 -9.63
CA GLU A 112 19.05 -14.64 -8.34
C GLU A 112 19.65 -13.24 -8.16
N GLU A 113 20.84 -12.98 -8.69
CA GLU A 113 21.53 -11.69 -8.63
C GLU A 113 20.78 -10.57 -9.37
N LEU A 114 20.06 -10.90 -10.45
CA LEU A 114 19.29 -9.94 -11.24
C LEU A 114 17.88 -9.77 -10.69
N LEU A 115 17.29 -10.84 -10.14
CA LEU A 115 15.94 -10.82 -9.59
C LEU A 115 15.88 -10.12 -8.22
N LEU A 116 16.88 -10.34 -7.36
CA LEU A 116 16.89 -9.81 -6.00
C LEU A 116 16.79 -8.27 -5.93
N PRO A 117 17.47 -7.47 -6.76
CA PRO A 117 17.26 -6.02 -6.84
C PRO A 117 15.81 -5.64 -7.12
N VAL A 118 15.12 -6.36 -8.02
CA VAL A 118 13.71 -6.08 -8.36
C VAL A 118 12.80 -6.36 -7.17
N ILE A 119 13.03 -7.45 -6.44
CA ILE A 119 12.32 -7.78 -5.19
C ILE A 119 12.56 -6.68 -4.13
N LYS A 120 13.80 -6.19 -3.99
CA LYS A 120 14.10 -5.09 -3.05
C LYS A 120 13.39 -3.79 -3.42
N VAL A 121 13.35 -3.43 -4.70
CA VAL A 121 12.56 -2.28 -5.19
C VAL A 121 11.08 -2.47 -4.85
N ARG A 122 10.55 -3.68 -5.02
CA ARG A 122 9.17 -4.01 -4.66
C ARG A 122 8.90 -3.84 -3.16
N TYR A 123 9.87 -4.11 -2.30
CA TYR A 123 9.74 -3.92 -0.84
C TYR A 123 9.70 -2.44 -0.48
N PHE A 124 10.54 -1.63 -1.11
CA PHE A 124 10.47 -0.17 -0.94
C PHE A 124 9.12 0.38 -1.39
N ILE A 125 8.58 -0.09 -2.50
CA ILE A 125 7.23 0.30 -2.94
C ILE A 125 6.19 -0.10 -1.88
N ALA A 126 6.28 -1.29 -1.28
CA ALA A 126 5.35 -1.71 -0.22
C ALA A 126 5.42 -0.83 1.03
N ILE A 127 6.62 -0.41 1.43
CA ILE A 127 6.84 0.52 2.55
C ILE A 127 6.20 1.89 2.23
N PHE A 128 6.50 2.42 1.04
CA PHE A 128 5.94 3.70 0.61
C PHE A 128 4.43 3.67 0.40
N ASP A 129 3.87 2.53 0.01
CA ASP A 129 2.43 2.29 -0.15
C ASP A 129 1.66 2.53 1.17
N LEU A 130 2.21 2.04 2.29
CA LEU A 130 1.59 2.18 3.61
C LEU A 130 1.94 3.50 4.32
N LEU A 131 3.01 4.17 3.91
CA LEU A 131 3.54 5.38 4.53
C LEU A 131 2.49 6.49 4.80
N PRO A 132 1.60 6.84 3.84
CA PRO A 132 0.61 7.89 4.06
C PRO A 132 -0.34 7.54 5.22
N MET A 133 -0.70 6.27 5.34
CA MET A 133 -1.62 5.77 6.36
C MET A 133 -0.94 5.63 7.73
N ILE A 134 0.34 5.22 7.76
CA ILE A 134 1.16 5.20 8.98
C ILE A 134 1.36 6.62 9.52
N PHE A 135 1.60 7.60 8.64
CA PHE A 135 1.73 8.99 9.06
C PHE A 135 0.47 9.50 9.79
N LEU A 136 -0.72 9.16 9.28
CA LEU A 136 -1.98 9.47 9.93
C LEU A 136 -2.17 8.67 11.24
N SER A 137 -1.77 7.40 11.27
CA SER A 137 -1.90 6.54 12.45
C SER A 137 -1.07 7.09 13.63
N ILE A 138 0.19 7.45 13.39
CA ILE A 138 1.07 8.06 14.40
C ILE A 138 0.46 9.35 14.93
N TYR A 139 -0.07 10.22 14.05
CA TYR A 139 -0.71 11.46 14.47
C TYR A 139 -1.87 11.21 15.44
N MET A 140 -2.73 10.23 15.14
CA MET A 140 -3.87 9.90 15.98
C MET A 140 -3.46 9.24 17.31
N ILE A 141 -2.41 8.41 17.31
CA ILE A 141 -1.81 7.88 18.54
C ILE A 141 -1.30 9.02 19.43
N LEU A 142 -0.53 9.96 18.87
CA LEU A 142 0.03 11.07 19.62
C LEU A 142 -1.03 12.00 20.19
N ILE A 143 -2.10 12.29 19.44
CA ILE A 143 -3.26 13.05 19.98
C ILE A 143 -3.94 12.29 21.11
N SER A 144 -4.13 10.98 20.99
CA SER A 144 -4.71 10.17 22.06
C SER A 144 -3.88 10.26 23.35
N LEU A 145 -2.54 10.28 23.21
CA LEU A 145 -1.62 10.44 24.34
C LEU A 145 -1.61 11.87 24.90
N SER A 146 -1.77 12.90 24.06
CA SER A 146 -1.75 14.31 24.50
C SER A 146 -2.91 14.68 25.43
N VAL A 147 -3.99 13.89 25.45
CA VAL A 147 -5.13 14.07 26.36
C VAL A 147 -4.78 13.65 27.80
N LYS A 148 -3.75 12.82 28.00
CA LYS A 148 -3.32 12.38 29.33
C LYS A 148 -2.38 13.40 29.95
N GLU A 149 -2.62 13.75 31.22
CA GLU A 149 -1.84 14.77 31.97
C GLU A 149 -0.33 14.51 31.94
N ARG A 150 0.09 13.23 31.92
CA ARG A 150 1.50 12.82 31.85
C ARG A 150 2.22 13.31 30.58
N PHE A 151 1.48 13.65 29.52
CA PHE A 151 2.04 14.03 28.21
C PHE A 151 1.60 15.43 27.75
N ASN A 152 1.40 16.38 28.68
CA ASN A 152 0.98 17.75 28.36
C ASN A 152 1.86 18.45 27.29
N ASN A 153 3.13 18.09 27.17
CA ASN A 153 4.03 18.64 26.13
C ASN A 153 3.58 18.30 24.69
N LEU A 154 2.81 17.23 24.49
CA LEU A 154 2.23 16.86 23.19
C LEU A 154 1.06 17.75 22.76
N SER A 155 0.57 18.65 23.63
CA SER A 155 -0.43 19.66 23.23
C SER A 155 0.13 20.71 22.28
N ASN A 156 1.45 20.91 22.25
CA ASN A 156 2.10 21.83 21.34
C ASN A 156 2.22 21.22 19.94
N GLU A 157 1.52 21.78 18.96
CA GLU A 157 1.49 21.28 17.58
C GLU A 157 2.87 21.15 16.93
N LYS A 158 3.79 22.10 17.20
CA LYS A 158 5.15 22.05 16.62
C LYS A 158 5.92 20.86 17.17
N TYR A 159 5.80 20.61 18.48
CA TYR A 159 6.45 19.49 19.14
C TYR A 159 5.85 18.15 18.71
N LEU A 160 4.52 18.06 18.63
CA LEU A 160 3.80 16.88 18.14
C LEU A 160 4.23 16.53 16.71
N ASN A 161 4.27 17.52 15.80
CA ASN A 161 4.71 17.31 14.42
C ASN A 161 6.18 16.86 14.34
N LYS A 162 7.06 17.40 15.18
CA LYS A 162 8.47 16.98 15.25
C LYS A 162 8.58 15.50 15.66
N ILE A 163 7.89 15.09 16.72
CA ILE A 163 7.88 13.69 17.18
C ILE A 163 7.29 12.78 16.10
N ARG A 164 6.16 13.18 15.49
CA ARG A 164 5.51 12.39 14.43
C ARG A 164 6.49 12.08 13.29
N ILE A 165 7.22 13.08 12.82
CA ILE A 165 8.22 12.91 11.75
C ILE A 165 9.38 12.02 12.23
N GLN A 166 9.87 12.20 13.46
CA GLN A 166 10.92 11.35 14.01
C GLN A 166 10.52 9.88 14.09
N ILE A 167 9.33 9.57 14.59
CA ILE A 167 8.80 8.20 14.66
C ILE A 167 8.67 7.62 13.24
N LEU A 168 8.12 8.40 12.30
CA LEU A 168 7.98 7.96 10.90
C LEU A 168 9.33 7.62 10.28
N ILE A 169 10.34 8.48 10.45
CA ILE A 169 11.69 8.26 9.92
C ILE A 169 12.29 6.99 10.54
N ILE A 170 12.14 6.77 11.85
CA ILE A 170 12.64 5.57 12.51
C ILE A 170 12.00 4.31 11.90
N ILE A 171 10.67 4.29 11.74
CA ILE A 171 9.95 3.15 11.15
C ILE A 171 10.46 2.89 9.73
N VAL A 172 10.50 3.91 8.88
CA VAL A 172 10.95 3.79 7.48
C VAL A 172 12.39 3.31 7.40
N VAL A 173 13.29 3.87 8.21
CA VAL A 173 14.70 3.46 8.22
C VAL A 173 14.84 1.99 8.64
N VAL A 174 14.12 1.57 9.68
CA VAL A 174 14.14 0.16 10.13
C VAL A 174 13.60 -0.76 9.04
N GLU A 175 12.46 -0.44 8.44
CA GLU A 175 11.86 -1.23 7.36
C GLU A 175 12.77 -1.30 6.11
N ILE A 176 13.40 -0.19 5.72
CA ILE A 176 14.38 -0.15 4.62
C ILE A 176 15.59 -1.03 4.94
N LEU A 177 16.13 -0.95 6.15
CA LEU A 177 17.27 -1.78 6.57
C LEU A 177 16.91 -3.26 6.47
N ILE A 178 15.75 -3.67 6.99
CA ILE A 178 15.26 -5.06 6.88
C ILE A 178 15.18 -5.49 5.41
N GLY A 179 14.65 -4.63 4.52
CA GLY A 179 14.59 -4.91 3.08
C GLY A 179 15.95 -5.05 2.41
N ILE A 180 16.94 -4.24 2.80
CA ILE A 180 18.32 -4.32 2.29
C ILE A 180 18.99 -5.64 2.72
N PHE A 181 18.75 -6.09 3.95
CA PHE A 181 19.30 -7.32 4.52
C PHE A 181 18.67 -8.61 3.98
N VAL A 182 17.72 -8.54 3.05
CA VAL A 182 17.27 -9.73 2.31
C VAL A 182 18.43 -10.27 1.47
N LEU A 183 18.92 -11.46 1.84
CA LEU A 183 20.14 -12.05 1.30
C LEU A 183 19.89 -12.89 0.03
N ASN A 184 18.71 -13.49 -0.11
CA ASN A 184 18.37 -14.32 -1.25
C ASN A 184 16.87 -14.21 -1.59
N VAL A 185 16.52 -14.71 -2.77
CA VAL A 185 15.15 -14.71 -3.29
C VAL A 185 14.22 -15.60 -2.44
N GLN A 186 14.73 -16.73 -1.94
CA GLN A 186 13.93 -17.72 -1.20
C GLN A 186 13.45 -17.24 0.18
N ILE A 187 14.25 -16.45 0.89
CA ILE A 187 13.88 -15.91 2.22
C ILE A 187 12.98 -14.67 2.07
N ALA A 188 12.96 -14.06 0.88
CA ALA A 188 12.24 -12.82 0.65
C ALA A 188 10.75 -12.93 1.06
N PRO A 189 9.96 -13.94 0.61
CA PRO A 189 8.55 -14.06 0.98
C PRO A 189 8.29 -14.18 2.49
N ILE A 190 9.27 -14.68 3.26
CA ILE A 190 9.18 -14.80 4.73
C ILE A 190 9.45 -13.45 5.41
N ILE A 191 10.40 -12.67 4.90
CA ILE A 191 10.73 -11.34 5.44
C ILE A 191 9.63 -10.31 5.12
N TYR A 192 8.98 -10.43 3.96
CA TYR A 192 7.99 -9.46 3.49
C TYR A 192 6.86 -9.15 4.51
N PRO A 193 6.18 -10.15 5.11
CA PRO A 193 5.21 -9.90 6.17
C PRO A 193 5.81 -9.19 7.39
N ILE A 194 7.05 -9.48 7.78
CA ILE A 194 7.70 -8.86 8.94
C ILE A 194 7.81 -7.34 8.75
N ILE A 195 8.04 -6.89 7.51
CA ILE A 195 8.08 -5.47 7.15
C ILE A 195 6.67 -4.86 7.23
N ILE A 196 5.67 -5.52 6.67
CA ILE A 196 4.33 -4.92 6.46
C ILE A 196 3.40 -5.03 7.67
N VAL A 197 3.50 -6.11 8.45
CA VAL A 197 2.59 -6.41 9.57
C VAL A 197 2.56 -5.29 10.61
N PRO A 198 3.71 -4.74 11.11
CA PRO A 198 3.68 -3.64 12.07
C PRO A 198 2.91 -2.41 11.55
N SER A 199 3.13 -2.09 10.28
CA SER A 199 2.50 -0.99 9.58
C SER A 199 0.98 -1.19 9.45
N LEU A 200 0.53 -2.39 9.04
CA LEU A 200 -0.88 -2.74 8.99
C LEU A 200 -1.56 -2.74 10.36
N ILE A 201 -0.89 -3.23 11.42
CA ILE A 201 -1.40 -3.18 12.79
C ILE A 201 -1.66 -1.72 13.20
N SER A 202 -0.73 -0.81 12.87
CA SER A 202 -0.90 0.62 13.16
C SER A 202 -2.13 1.22 12.46
N ILE A 203 -2.38 0.81 11.21
CA ILE A 203 -3.52 1.28 10.40
C ILE A 203 -4.84 0.72 10.94
N ILE A 204 -4.87 -0.56 11.30
CA ILE A 204 -6.04 -1.20 11.93
C ILE A 204 -6.36 -0.48 13.25
N TRP A 205 -5.33 -0.22 14.07
CA TRP A 205 -5.49 0.51 15.33
C TRP A 205 -6.03 1.93 15.10
N LEU A 206 -5.55 2.64 14.09
CA LEU A 206 -6.05 3.97 13.70
C LEU A 206 -7.55 3.94 13.42
N PHE A 207 -8.01 2.97 12.62
CA PHE A 207 -9.42 2.86 12.27
C PHE A 207 -10.29 2.38 13.43
N TYR A 208 -9.78 1.45 14.25
CA TYR A 208 -10.43 1.04 15.49
C TYR A 208 -10.61 2.23 16.45
N PHE A 209 -9.54 3.00 16.67
CA PHE A 209 -9.56 4.18 17.53
C PHE A 209 -10.54 5.24 16.98
N SER A 210 -10.52 5.46 15.66
CA SER A 210 -11.41 6.43 15.02
C SER A 210 -12.87 5.99 15.08
N TRP A 211 -13.15 4.70 14.94
CA TRP A 211 -14.48 4.11 15.11
C TRP A 211 -15.00 4.28 16.53
N ARG A 212 -14.19 3.91 17.54
CA ARG A 212 -14.57 4.00 18.95
C ARG A 212 -14.82 5.43 19.40
N ASN A 213 -14.05 6.40 18.88
CA ASN A 213 -14.15 7.81 19.23
C ASN A 213 -14.98 8.65 18.26
N GLN A 214 -15.70 8.02 17.32
CA GLN A 214 -16.57 8.70 16.35
C GLN A 214 -15.84 9.78 15.52
N ARG A 215 -14.57 9.55 15.19
CA ARG A 215 -13.73 10.44 14.35
C ARG A 215 -13.72 9.97 12.90
N LEU A 216 -13.21 10.83 12.00
CA LEU A 216 -13.13 10.58 10.55
C LEU A 216 -14.49 10.26 9.91
N SER A 217 -15.50 11.11 10.17
CA SER A 217 -16.88 10.92 9.66
C SER A 217 -17.01 10.88 8.13
N GLN A 218 -15.98 11.31 7.42
CA GLN A 218 -15.92 11.28 5.96
C GLN A 218 -15.85 9.86 5.39
N VAL A 219 -15.41 8.87 6.18
CA VAL A 219 -15.24 7.48 5.75
C VAL A 219 -15.86 6.52 6.76
N ASN A 220 -16.15 5.29 6.35
CA ASN A 220 -16.62 4.25 7.25
C ASN A 220 -15.42 3.52 7.89
N THR A 221 -15.00 4.05 9.04
CA THR A 221 -13.84 3.54 9.80
C THR A 221 -14.01 2.08 10.24
N PHE A 222 -15.23 1.60 10.50
CA PHE A 222 -15.46 0.19 10.84
C PHE A 222 -15.18 -0.76 9.68
N ILE A 223 -15.70 -0.42 8.48
CA ILE A 223 -15.44 -1.21 7.27
C ILE A 223 -13.95 -1.17 6.93
N LEU A 224 -13.30 -0.02 7.08
CA LEU A 224 -11.86 0.11 6.86
C LEU A 224 -11.03 -0.73 7.84
N MET A 225 -11.40 -0.73 9.13
CA MET A 225 -10.76 -1.57 10.15
C MET A 225 -10.83 -3.06 9.74
N ILE A 226 -12.00 -3.54 9.32
CA ILE A 226 -12.16 -4.94 8.87
C ILE A 226 -11.38 -5.18 7.57
N GLY A 227 -11.43 -4.26 6.60
CA GLY A 227 -10.74 -4.40 5.32
C GLY A 227 -9.23 -4.51 5.48
N PHE A 228 -8.62 -3.62 6.27
CA PHE A 228 -7.19 -3.71 6.58
C PHE A 228 -6.87 -4.91 7.49
N GLY A 229 -7.81 -5.34 8.34
CA GLY A 229 -7.69 -6.59 9.12
C GLY A 229 -7.64 -7.84 8.23
N LEU A 230 -8.51 -7.93 7.23
CA LEU A 230 -8.47 -8.98 6.22
C LEU A 230 -7.19 -8.90 5.39
N TYR A 231 -6.73 -7.69 5.06
CA TYR A 231 -5.47 -7.51 4.35
C TYR A 231 -4.27 -8.03 5.16
N LEU A 232 -4.22 -7.71 6.47
CA LEU A 232 -3.22 -8.25 7.38
C LEU A 232 -3.23 -9.77 7.42
N LEU A 233 -4.41 -10.38 7.55
CA LEU A 233 -4.56 -11.84 7.54
C LEU A 233 -4.09 -12.45 6.21
N SER A 234 -4.40 -11.83 5.08
CA SER A 234 -3.91 -12.24 3.75
C SER A 234 -2.37 -12.20 3.67
N GLN A 235 -1.74 -11.13 4.17
CA GLN A 235 -0.28 -11.01 4.16
C GLN A 235 0.42 -12.06 5.04
N ILE A 236 -0.16 -12.41 6.19
CA ILE A 236 0.38 -13.46 7.08
C ILE A 236 0.13 -14.85 6.50
N SER A 237 -1.04 -15.09 5.92
CA SER A 237 -1.40 -16.41 5.39
C SER A 237 -0.63 -16.75 4.12
N ARG A 238 -0.26 -15.77 3.29
CA ARG A 238 0.48 -15.98 2.04
C ARG A 238 1.71 -16.89 2.18
N PRO A 239 2.74 -16.57 2.99
CA PRO A 239 3.92 -17.42 3.13
C PRO A 239 3.57 -18.79 3.72
N LEU A 240 2.60 -18.86 4.63
CA LEU A 240 2.16 -20.13 5.23
C LEU A 240 1.54 -21.05 4.19
N VAL A 241 0.66 -20.52 3.35
CA VAL A 241 0.01 -21.28 2.28
C VAL A 241 1.01 -21.64 1.18
N GLN A 242 1.94 -20.74 0.85
CA GLN A 242 3.03 -21.00 -0.09
C GLN A 242 3.91 -22.17 0.36
N ILE A 243 4.24 -22.25 1.65
CA ILE A 243 4.99 -23.40 2.21
C ILE A 243 4.20 -24.71 2.09
N LEU A 244 2.87 -24.67 2.24
CA LEU A 244 2.01 -25.86 2.24
C LEU A 244 1.66 -26.37 0.83
N ILE A 245 1.38 -25.46 -0.10
CA ILE A 245 0.85 -25.78 -1.44
C ILE A 245 1.94 -25.63 -2.52
N GLY A 246 3.03 -24.93 -2.21
CA GLY A 246 4.08 -24.55 -3.18
C GLY A 246 3.69 -23.34 -4.04
N ASP A 247 4.67 -22.83 -4.78
CA ASP A 247 4.49 -21.75 -5.76
C ASP A 247 3.85 -22.28 -7.05
N SER A 248 2.54 -22.51 -6.97
CA SER A 248 1.73 -22.91 -8.11
C SER A 248 0.95 -21.72 -8.69
N PRO A 249 0.70 -21.69 -10.01
CA PRO A 249 -0.16 -20.68 -10.64
C PRO A 249 -1.56 -20.60 -10.01
N SER A 250 -2.13 -21.73 -9.57
CA SER A 250 -3.42 -21.78 -8.90
C SER A 250 -3.42 -21.10 -7.53
N TYR A 251 -2.31 -21.22 -6.78
CA TYR A 251 -2.11 -20.47 -5.54
C TYR A 251 -2.09 -18.97 -5.81
N VAL A 252 -1.29 -18.51 -6.78
CA VAL A 252 -1.20 -17.08 -7.15
C VAL A 252 -2.58 -16.54 -7.55
N ILE A 253 -3.32 -17.26 -8.41
CA ILE A 253 -4.67 -16.86 -8.83
C ILE A 253 -5.63 -16.73 -7.65
N THR A 254 -5.59 -17.68 -6.72
CA THR A 254 -6.46 -17.65 -5.54
C THR A 254 -6.11 -16.49 -4.61
N ALA A 255 -4.81 -16.28 -4.34
CA ALA A 255 -4.33 -15.20 -3.49
C ALA A 255 -4.67 -13.82 -4.07
N GLU A 256 -4.50 -13.64 -5.37
CA GLU A 256 -4.84 -12.39 -6.05
C GLU A 256 -6.36 -12.15 -6.10
N SER A 257 -7.16 -13.21 -6.26
CA SER A 257 -8.63 -13.11 -6.20
C SER A 257 -9.14 -12.65 -4.83
N ILE A 258 -8.60 -13.22 -3.75
CA ILE A 258 -8.92 -12.82 -2.37
C ILE A 258 -8.56 -11.34 -2.16
N ASP A 259 -7.37 -10.94 -2.61
CA ASP A 259 -6.91 -9.58 -2.45
C ASP A 259 -7.71 -8.54 -3.27
N ILE A 260 -8.25 -8.91 -4.43
CA ILE A 260 -9.20 -8.07 -5.17
C ILE A 260 -10.42 -7.79 -4.28
N ILE A 261 -10.99 -8.83 -3.67
CA ILE A 261 -12.16 -8.70 -2.77
C ILE A 261 -11.81 -7.78 -1.59
N ILE A 262 -10.64 -7.97 -0.98
CA ILE A 262 -10.15 -7.12 0.12
C ILE A 262 -10.01 -5.66 -0.34
N SER A 263 -9.42 -5.41 -1.51
CA SER A 263 -9.23 -4.07 -2.07
C SER A 263 -10.56 -3.37 -2.31
N VAL A 264 -11.55 -4.09 -2.85
CA VAL A 264 -12.92 -3.61 -3.02
C VAL A 264 -13.56 -3.29 -1.67
N PHE A 265 -13.38 -4.14 -0.66
CA PHE A 265 -13.92 -3.90 0.68
C PHE A 265 -13.33 -2.66 1.35
N ILE A 266 -12.01 -2.46 1.22
CA ILE A 266 -11.31 -1.24 1.66
C ILE A 266 -11.88 -0.02 0.92
N PHE A 267 -12.04 -0.10 -0.40
CA PHE A 267 -12.58 1.00 -1.20
C PHE A 267 -14.03 1.34 -0.82
N ILE A 268 -14.88 0.35 -0.53
CA ILE A 268 -16.23 0.57 -0.02
C ILE A 268 -16.19 1.31 1.32
N GLY A 269 -15.25 0.95 2.20
CA GLY A 269 -15.05 1.62 3.48
C GLY A 269 -14.64 3.09 3.31
N PHE A 270 -13.84 3.40 2.30
CA PHE A 270 -13.51 4.78 1.93
C PHE A 270 -14.71 5.53 1.32
N TYR A 271 -15.42 4.93 0.37
CA TYR A 271 -16.52 5.56 -0.36
C TYR A 271 -17.75 5.85 0.52
N LYS A 272 -18.10 4.90 1.40
CA LYS A 272 -19.29 5.00 2.25
C LYS A 272 -18.99 5.89 3.45
N LYS A 273 -19.72 6.99 3.61
CA LYS A 273 -19.63 7.84 4.81
C LYS A 273 -20.13 7.09 6.05
N SER A 274 -19.56 7.39 7.22
CA SER A 274 -20.09 6.85 8.47
C SER A 274 -21.40 7.55 8.87
N LYS A 275 -22.28 6.84 9.57
CA LYS A 275 -23.59 7.37 10.01
C LYS A 275 -23.56 8.09 11.36
N TYR A 276 -22.39 8.51 11.85
CA TYR A 276 -22.23 9.00 13.22
C TYR A 276 -23.05 10.25 13.57
N PHE A 277 -23.48 11.01 12.57
CA PHE A 277 -24.26 12.25 12.73
C PHE A 277 -25.69 12.18 12.17
N SER A 278 -26.23 10.99 11.87
CA SER A 278 -27.63 10.84 11.40
C SER A 278 -28.67 10.82 12.54
N THR A 279 -28.38 11.48 13.66
CA THR A 279 -29.34 11.72 14.75
C THR A 279 -29.15 13.14 15.27
N LYS A 280 -29.79 14.08 14.58
CA LYS A 280 -30.50 15.21 15.19
C LYS A 280 -31.80 15.40 14.41
#